data_AF-A0A956U6R4-F1
#
_entry.id   AF-A0A956U6R4-F1
#
_cell.length_a   1.000
_cell.length_b   1.000
_cell.length_c   1.000
_cell.angle_alpha   90.00
_cell.angle_beta   90.00
_cell.angle_gamma   90.00
#
_symmetry.space_group_name_H-M   'P 1'
#
loop_
_entity.id
_entity.type
_entity.pdbx_description
1 polymer ?
#
loop_
_entity_poly.entity_id
_entity_poly.type
_entity_poly.pdbx_seq_one_letter_code
_entity_poly.pdbx_strand_id
1 'polypeptide(L)'
;SGEARIDLLAELEFMENLYYGAHRCTCGDLGMDPAQTPENSESVFETWAQNFLTDPDLQPDSRSMIPIAYDVEKRKTRVRCFFGWRKETIQIAFARPPEVEIYSKSGKKMARKDLWLRPTYVGNEGQTSDEISYSFTSKVVETFYPVIDEIEVEKPLDNKAFQEQLDKSGISAFLEKSS
;
A
#
# COMPACT_ATOMS: atom_id res chain seq x y z
N SER A 1 6.89 25.86 -14.79
CA SER A 1 6.67 24.95 -15.92
C SER A 1 7.98 24.22 -16.15
N GLY A 2 8.09 22.95 -15.75
CA GLY A 2 9.23 22.12 -16.15
C GLY A 2 9.00 21.64 -17.57
N GLU A 3 10.02 21.67 -18.43
CA GLU A 3 9.93 21.05 -19.74
C GLU A 3 9.69 19.54 -19.57
N ALA A 4 8.75 18.99 -20.35
CA ALA A 4 8.53 17.55 -20.38
C ALA A 4 9.81 16.86 -20.87
N ARG A 5 10.35 15.94 -20.05
CA ARG A 5 11.60 15.24 -20.36
C ARG A 5 11.44 14.23 -21.50
N ILE A 6 10.22 13.79 -21.75
CA ILE A 6 9.83 12.82 -22.78
C ILE A 6 8.50 13.24 -23.43
N ASP A 7 8.19 12.63 -24.57
CA ASP A 7 6.89 12.78 -25.21
C ASP A 7 5.76 12.28 -24.30
N LEU A 8 4.61 12.97 -24.27
CA LEU A 8 3.50 12.66 -23.38
C LEU A 8 2.95 11.24 -23.61
N LEU A 9 2.91 10.76 -24.85
CA LEU A 9 2.42 9.42 -25.13
C LEU A 9 3.39 8.38 -24.56
N ALA A 10 4.69 8.60 -24.73
CA ALA A 10 5.73 7.74 -24.15
C ALA A 10 5.69 7.75 -22.61
N GLU A 11 5.40 8.90 -21.99
CA GLU A 11 5.22 9.01 -20.54
C GLU A 11 4.02 8.18 -20.05
N LEU A 12 2.87 8.30 -20.73
CA LEU A 12 1.68 7.54 -20.40
C LEU A 12 1.88 6.03 -20.58
N GLU A 13 2.52 5.60 -21.67
CA GLU A 13 2.86 4.19 -21.90
C GLU A 13 3.81 3.65 -20.84
N PHE A 14 4.79 4.46 -20.40
CA PHE A 14 5.68 4.10 -19.31
C PHE A 14 4.91 3.94 -17.99
N MET A 15 4.06 4.91 -17.63
CA MET A 15 3.25 4.85 -16.40
C MET A 15 2.30 3.65 -16.42
N GLU A 16 1.66 3.37 -17.54
CA GLU A 16 0.77 2.22 -17.69
C GLU A 16 1.53 0.90 -17.44
N ASN A 17 2.69 0.73 -18.07
CA ASN A 17 3.54 -0.45 -17.84
C ASN A 17 4.03 -0.54 -16.39
N LEU A 18 4.38 0.60 -15.77
CA LEU A 18 4.77 0.65 -14.37
C LEU A 18 3.65 0.14 -13.45
N TYR A 19 2.41 0.58 -13.67
CA TYR A 19 1.26 0.15 -12.86
C TYR A 19 0.90 -1.32 -13.09
N TYR A 20 0.95 -1.81 -14.34
CA TYR A 20 0.75 -3.23 -14.60
C TYR A 20 1.81 -4.11 -13.94
N GLY A 21 3.08 -3.68 -13.95
CA GLY A 21 4.16 -4.37 -13.26
C GLY A 21 3.94 -4.43 -11.76
N ALA A 22 3.61 -3.29 -11.14
CA ALA A 22 3.31 -3.22 -9.70
C ALA A 22 2.14 -4.14 -9.31
N HIS A 23 1.06 -4.13 -10.11
CA HIS A 23 -0.09 -5.03 -9.92
C HIS A 23 0.33 -6.50 -9.98
N ARG A 24 1.14 -6.89 -10.97
CA ARG A 24 1.61 -8.26 -11.14
C ARG A 24 2.43 -8.75 -9.95
N CYS A 25 3.41 -7.95 -9.51
CA CYS A 25 4.23 -8.27 -8.33
C CYS A 25 3.35 -8.41 -7.08
N THR A 26 2.40 -7.48 -6.88
CA THR A 26 1.47 -7.52 -5.73
C THR A 26 0.59 -8.76 -5.77
N CYS A 27 0.06 -9.15 -6.93
CA CYS A 27 -0.69 -10.40 -7.08
C CYS A 27 0.17 -11.61 -6.72
N GLY A 28 1.43 -11.65 -7.18
CA GLY A 28 2.39 -12.70 -6.82
C GLY A 28 2.62 -12.79 -5.31
N ASP A 29 2.83 -11.65 -4.64
CA ASP A 29 3.01 -11.57 -3.19
C ASP A 29 1.78 -12.04 -2.40
N LEU A 30 0.59 -11.79 -2.96
CA LEU A 30 -0.70 -12.19 -2.38
C LEU A 30 -1.14 -13.61 -2.80
N GLY A 31 -0.38 -14.30 -3.65
CA GLY A 31 -0.76 -15.61 -4.20
C GLY A 31 -1.98 -15.57 -5.12
N MET A 32 -2.25 -14.42 -5.72
CA MET A 32 -3.33 -14.21 -6.69
C MET A 32 -2.80 -14.35 -8.13
N ASP A 33 -3.66 -14.78 -9.04
CA ASP A 33 -3.35 -14.79 -10.47
C ASP A 33 -3.68 -13.41 -11.07
N PRO A 34 -2.69 -12.64 -11.56
CA PRO A 34 -2.96 -11.34 -12.17
C PRO A 34 -3.73 -11.52 -13.48
N ALA A 35 -4.67 -10.60 -13.76
CA ALA A 35 -5.25 -10.48 -15.10
C ALA A 35 -4.16 -10.25 -16.17
N GLN A 36 -4.46 -10.51 -17.44
CA GLN A 36 -3.50 -10.31 -18.54
C GLN A 36 -2.91 -8.88 -18.49
N THR A 37 -1.60 -8.80 -18.28
CA THR A 37 -0.81 -7.56 -18.34
C THR A 37 0.03 -7.55 -19.61
N PRO A 38 0.44 -6.37 -20.11
CA PRO A 38 1.40 -6.27 -21.20
C PRO A 38 2.71 -7.04 -20.90
N GLU A 39 3.37 -7.51 -21.95
CA GLU A 39 4.70 -8.11 -21.82
C GLU A 39 5.69 -7.07 -21.30
N ASN A 40 6.63 -7.50 -20.44
CA ASN A 40 7.68 -6.69 -19.83
C ASN A 40 7.26 -5.67 -18.76
N SER A 41 5.97 -5.50 -18.44
CA SER A 41 5.53 -4.56 -17.39
C SER A 41 6.19 -4.82 -16.02
N GLU A 42 6.41 -6.09 -15.67
CA GLU A 42 7.11 -6.48 -14.44
C GLU A 42 8.57 -5.96 -14.40
N SER A 43 9.31 -6.13 -15.49
CA SER A 43 10.70 -5.65 -15.58
C SER A 43 10.78 -4.12 -15.54
N VAL A 44 9.79 -3.41 -16.11
CA VAL A 44 9.67 -1.95 -16.00
C VAL A 44 9.50 -1.54 -14.53
N PHE A 45 8.60 -2.21 -13.80
CA PHE A 45 8.40 -1.95 -12.38
C PHE A 45 9.62 -2.28 -11.53
N GLU A 46 10.25 -3.44 -11.73
CA GLU A 46 11.47 -3.82 -11.00
C GLU A 46 12.61 -2.82 -11.23
N THR A 47 12.81 -2.38 -12.48
CA THR A 47 13.83 -1.40 -12.84
C THR A 47 13.54 -0.06 -12.15
N TRP A 48 12.29 0.41 -12.18
CA TRP A 48 11.90 1.62 -11.46
C TRP A 48 12.08 1.45 -9.95
N ALA A 49 11.64 0.34 -9.37
CA ALA A 49 11.72 0.05 -7.94
C ALA A 49 13.17 -0.04 -7.43
N GLN A 50 14.13 -0.47 -8.26
CA GLN A 50 15.55 -0.43 -7.90
C GLN A 50 16.13 0.99 -7.88
N ASN A 51 15.55 1.90 -8.68
CA ASN A 51 16.04 3.26 -8.86
C ASN A 51 15.18 4.34 -8.17
N PHE A 52 14.13 3.93 -7.43
CA PHE A 52 13.12 4.86 -6.91
C PHE A 52 13.73 5.96 -6.02
N LEU A 53 14.74 5.65 -5.21
CA LEU A 53 15.41 6.65 -4.35
C LEU A 53 16.14 7.75 -5.12
N THR A 54 16.41 7.51 -6.40
CA THR A 54 17.09 8.43 -7.29
C THR A 54 16.15 9.04 -8.33
N ASP A 55 14.86 8.73 -8.26
CA ASP A 55 13.85 9.28 -9.16
C ASP A 55 13.68 10.78 -8.88
N PRO A 56 14.04 11.67 -9.83
CA PRO A 56 13.95 13.12 -9.66
C PRO A 56 12.51 13.63 -9.54
N ASP A 57 11.52 12.84 -9.98
CA ASP A 57 10.10 13.20 -9.91
C ASP A 57 9.51 12.79 -8.55
N LEU A 58 10.15 11.86 -7.85
CA LEU A 58 9.94 11.61 -6.43
C LEU A 58 10.67 12.69 -5.62
N GLN A 59 10.02 13.86 -5.50
CA GLN A 59 10.54 14.93 -4.65
C GLN A 59 10.69 14.45 -3.20
N PRO A 60 11.70 14.97 -2.46
CA PRO A 60 11.83 14.71 -1.02
C PRO A 60 10.54 15.04 -0.25
N ASP A 61 9.79 16.02 -0.75
CA ASP A 61 8.51 16.42 -0.24
C ASP A 61 7.39 16.09 -1.23
N SER A 62 6.66 15.02 -0.91
CA SER A 62 5.55 14.52 -1.73
C SER A 62 4.23 15.24 -1.44
N ARG A 63 4.19 16.20 -0.51
CA ARG A 63 2.97 16.94 -0.15
C ARG A 63 2.44 17.70 -1.36
N SER A 64 1.19 17.42 -1.72
CA SER A 64 0.55 17.95 -2.94
C SER A 64 -0.95 18.15 -2.77
N MET A 65 -1.50 19.05 -3.59
CA MET A 65 -2.93 19.33 -3.69
C MET A 65 -3.40 19.07 -5.12
N ILE A 66 -4.30 18.11 -5.29
CA ILE A 66 -4.74 17.63 -6.60
C ILE A 66 -6.20 18.02 -6.81
N PRO A 67 -6.55 18.85 -7.80
CA PRO A 67 -7.94 19.17 -8.09
C PRO A 67 -8.69 17.96 -8.63
N ILE A 68 -9.87 17.67 -8.05
CA ILE A 68 -10.73 16.54 -8.43
C ILE A 68 -11.94 17.02 -9.21
N ALA A 69 -12.61 18.07 -8.74
CA ALA A 69 -13.85 18.57 -9.35
C ALA A 69 -14.05 20.05 -9.03
N TYR A 70 -14.69 20.80 -9.93
CA TYR A 70 -15.10 22.18 -9.70
C TYR A 70 -16.63 22.26 -9.56
N ASP A 71 -17.09 22.81 -8.43
CA ASP A 71 -18.49 23.13 -8.18
C ASP A 71 -18.76 24.57 -8.66
N VAL A 72 -19.55 24.69 -9.73
CA VAL A 72 -19.88 25.97 -10.37
C VAL A 72 -20.82 26.82 -9.50
N GLU A 73 -21.73 26.18 -8.75
CA GLU A 73 -22.71 26.89 -7.92
C GLU A 73 -22.03 27.49 -6.69
N LYS A 74 -21.17 26.72 -6.03
CA LYS A 74 -20.41 27.19 -4.85
C LYS A 74 -19.15 27.98 -5.22
N ARG A 75 -18.73 27.93 -6.48
CA ARG A 75 -17.44 28.46 -6.97
C ARG A 75 -16.24 27.91 -6.19
N LYS A 76 -16.31 26.64 -5.79
CA LYS A 76 -15.24 25.96 -5.06
C LYS A 76 -14.70 24.78 -5.86
N THR A 77 -13.40 24.54 -5.75
CA THR A 77 -12.75 23.34 -6.24
C THR A 77 -12.62 22.34 -5.11
N ARG A 78 -13.14 21.14 -5.32
CA ARG A 78 -12.87 19.98 -4.48
C ARG A 78 -11.50 19.42 -4.83
N VAL A 79 -10.63 19.35 -3.83
CA VAL A 79 -9.23 18.94 -3.99
C VAL A 79 -8.92 17.76 -3.08
N ARG A 80 -8.05 16.85 -3.54
CA ARG A 80 -7.41 15.83 -2.71
C ARG A 80 -6.06 16.35 -2.25
N CYS A 81 -5.90 16.47 -0.94
CA CYS A 81 -4.63 16.80 -0.34
C CYS A 81 -3.90 15.52 0.06
N PHE A 82 -2.65 15.40 -0.33
CA PHE A 82 -1.72 14.39 0.19
C PHE A 82 -0.71 15.09 1.09
N PHE A 83 -0.64 14.68 2.35
CA PHE A 83 0.18 15.32 3.39
C PHE A 83 1.47 14.55 3.71
N GLY A 84 1.70 13.42 3.06
CA GLY A 84 2.86 12.55 3.29
C GLY A 84 2.47 11.15 3.73
N TRP A 85 3.47 10.40 4.18
CA TRP A 85 3.31 9.04 4.68
C TRP A 85 3.37 9.01 6.20
N ARG A 86 2.45 8.26 6.82
CA ARG A 86 2.53 7.96 8.24
C ARG A 86 2.99 6.53 8.42
N LYS A 87 3.98 6.36 9.30
CA LYS A 87 4.47 5.05 9.74
C LYS A 87 3.76 4.66 11.02
N GLU A 88 3.17 3.48 11.06
CA GLU A 88 2.61 2.89 12.28
C GLU A 88 3.03 1.45 12.44
N THR A 89 3.17 1.04 13.69
CA THR A 89 3.36 -0.36 14.07
C THR A 89 2.00 -0.96 14.33
N ILE A 90 1.59 -1.91 13.50
CA ILE A 90 0.31 -2.61 13.66
C ILE A 90 0.55 -4.07 14.03
N GLN A 91 -0.32 -4.61 14.88
CA GLN A 91 -0.37 -6.03 15.17
C GLN A 91 -1.40 -6.67 14.22
N ILE A 92 -0.92 -7.50 13.30
CA ILE A 92 -1.77 -8.27 12.40
C ILE A 92 -1.97 -9.68 12.96
N ALA A 93 -3.21 -10.15 12.93
CA ALA A 93 -3.59 -11.49 13.33
C ALA A 93 -4.74 -11.98 12.45
N PHE A 94 -4.87 -13.30 12.32
CA PHE A 94 -6.03 -13.88 11.65
C PHE A 94 -7.30 -13.59 12.47
N ALA A 95 -8.28 -12.90 11.86
CA ALA A 95 -9.58 -12.67 12.50
C ALA A 95 -10.29 -13.99 12.84
N ARG A 96 -10.10 -15.01 11.98
CA ARG A 96 -10.48 -16.41 12.23
C ARG A 96 -9.27 -17.29 11.91
N PRO A 97 -8.86 -18.21 12.80
CA PRO A 97 -7.76 -19.14 12.50
C PRO A 97 -8.02 -19.88 11.19
N PRO A 98 -7.05 -19.95 10.27
CA PRO A 98 -7.26 -20.65 9.01
C PRO A 98 -7.37 -22.16 9.24
N GLU A 99 -8.04 -22.84 8.33
CA GLU A 99 -8.09 -24.30 8.32
C GLU A 99 -6.78 -24.85 7.75
N VAL A 100 -6.16 -25.79 8.49
CA VAL A 100 -4.90 -26.41 8.08
C VAL A 100 -5.17 -27.81 7.53
N GLU A 101 -4.64 -28.08 6.35
CA GLU A 101 -4.58 -29.42 5.78
C GLU A 101 -3.20 -30.04 6.03
N ILE A 102 -3.17 -31.27 6.52
CA ILE A 102 -1.90 -31.99 6.79
C ILE A 102 -1.74 -33.11 5.76
N TYR A 103 -0.54 -33.19 5.20
CA TYR A 103 -0.15 -34.21 4.22
C TYR A 103 0.97 -35.08 4.80
N SER A 104 0.91 -36.39 4.56
CA SER A 104 1.99 -37.31 4.91
C SER A 104 3.23 -37.06 4.03
N LYS A 105 4.37 -37.65 4.40
CA LYS A 105 5.58 -37.68 3.54
C LYS A 105 5.34 -38.29 2.15
N SER A 106 4.29 -39.09 1.99
CA SER A 106 3.86 -39.68 0.72
C SER A 106 2.86 -38.81 -0.06
N GLY A 107 2.56 -37.59 0.40
CA GLY A 107 1.62 -36.67 -0.24
C GLY A 107 0.14 -37.00 -0.02
N LYS A 108 -0.19 -37.91 0.90
CA LYS A 108 -1.58 -38.26 1.21
C LYS A 108 -2.15 -37.30 2.24
N LYS A 109 -3.29 -36.66 1.92
CA LYS A 109 -4.05 -35.85 2.88
C LYS A 109 -4.50 -36.69 4.07
N MET A 110 -4.18 -36.23 5.27
CA MET A 110 -4.51 -36.88 6.53
C MET A 110 -5.76 -36.23 7.12
N ALA A 111 -6.73 -37.03 7.59
CA ALA A 111 -7.93 -36.47 8.20
C ALA A 111 -7.60 -35.95 9.61
N ARG A 112 -8.21 -34.84 10.01
CA ARG A 112 -7.99 -34.21 11.32
C ARG A 112 -8.26 -35.15 12.51
N LYS A 113 -9.16 -36.12 12.34
CA LYS A 113 -9.48 -37.17 13.32
C LYS A 113 -8.39 -38.23 13.49
N ASP A 114 -7.53 -38.38 12.48
CA ASP A 114 -6.41 -39.34 12.46
C ASP A 114 -5.13 -38.69 13.02
N LEU A 115 -5.22 -37.41 13.40
CA LEU A 115 -4.14 -36.61 13.96
C LEU A 115 -4.57 -36.15 15.35
N TRP A 116 -3.71 -36.35 16.34
CA TRP A 116 -3.88 -35.70 17.65
C TRP A 116 -3.47 -34.23 17.50
N LEU A 117 -4.32 -33.40 16.89
CA LEU A 117 -4.07 -31.96 16.72
C LEU A 117 -4.83 -31.17 17.77
N ARG A 118 -4.10 -30.57 18.71
CA ARG A 118 -4.63 -29.48 19.53
C ARG A 118 -4.03 -28.15 19.03
N PRO A 119 -4.85 -27.15 18.68
CA PRO A 119 -4.35 -25.79 18.54
C PRO A 119 -3.92 -25.31 19.93
N THR A 120 -2.62 -25.29 20.18
CA THR A 120 -2.05 -24.80 21.44
C THR A 120 -1.86 -23.29 21.35
N TYR A 121 -2.50 -22.55 22.24
CA TYR A 121 -2.07 -21.19 22.56
C TYR A 121 -0.84 -21.32 23.45
N VAL A 122 0.33 -20.91 22.94
CA VAL A 122 1.59 -21.12 23.65
C VAL A 122 1.65 -20.17 24.86
N GLY A 123 1.35 -20.73 26.02
CA GLY A 123 1.67 -20.21 27.34
C GLY A 123 2.14 -21.38 28.20
N ASN A 124 3.46 -21.52 28.30
CA ASN A 124 4.24 -22.47 29.09
C ASN A 124 4.46 -23.89 28.56
N GLU A 125 5.73 -24.27 28.71
CA GLU A 125 6.45 -25.45 28.23
C GLU A 125 5.95 -26.76 28.85
N GLY A 126 5.98 -27.84 28.07
CA GLY A 126 5.93 -29.18 28.62
C GLY A 126 5.50 -30.27 27.63
N GLN A 127 6.42 -31.21 27.40
CA GLN A 127 6.25 -32.55 26.82
C GLN A 127 6.23 -32.72 25.29
N THR A 128 7.26 -33.42 24.83
CA THR A 128 7.44 -34.02 23.51
C THR A 128 6.66 -35.33 23.38
N SER A 129 5.64 -35.31 22.54
CA SER A 129 4.98 -36.44 21.90
C SER A 129 5.20 -36.30 20.38
N ASP A 130 5.01 -37.36 19.58
CA ASP A 130 4.97 -37.32 18.10
C ASP A 130 3.73 -36.53 17.59
N GLU A 131 3.51 -35.35 18.18
CA GLU A 131 2.34 -34.51 18.04
C GLU A 131 2.74 -33.31 17.18
N ILE A 132 2.16 -33.23 15.98
CA ILE A 132 2.36 -32.07 15.10
C ILE A 132 1.52 -30.92 15.68
N SER A 133 2.08 -30.12 16.57
CA SER A 133 1.43 -28.88 17.03
C SER A 133 1.70 -27.74 16.05
N TYR A 134 0.68 -26.93 15.75
CA TYR A 134 0.82 -25.65 15.05
C TYR A 134 0.08 -24.55 15.82
N SER A 135 0.62 -23.34 15.77
CA SER A 135 -0.02 -22.16 16.36
C SER A 135 0.01 -21.01 15.36
N PHE A 136 -1.03 -20.19 15.38
CA PHE A 136 -1.06 -18.93 14.64
C PHE A 136 -0.77 -17.81 15.63
N THR A 137 0.34 -17.14 15.45
CA THR A 137 0.73 -16.00 16.26
C THR A 137 0.47 -14.72 15.51
N SER A 138 0.10 -13.67 16.24
CA SER A 138 0.06 -12.33 15.66
C SER A 138 1.46 -11.89 15.29
N LYS A 139 1.59 -11.20 14.15
CA LYS A 139 2.83 -10.57 13.74
C LYS A 139 2.74 -9.07 13.96
N VAL A 140 3.78 -8.49 14.53
CA VAL A 140 3.94 -7.04 14.55
C VAL A 140 4.64 -6.64 13.26
N VAL A 141 4.03 -5.76 12.48
CA VAL A 141 4.59 -5.25 11.23
C VAL A 141 4.58 -3.73 11.24
N GLU A 142 5.58 -3.15 10.60
CA GLU A 142 5.58 -1.73 10.27
C GLU A 142 4.79 -1.55 8.98
N THR A 143 3.83 -0.64 9.01
CA THR A 143 3.03 -0.26 7.85
C THR A 143 3.17 1.23 7.57
N PHE A 144 3.04 1.59 6.31
CA PHE A 144 3.00 2.96 5.84
C PHE A 144 1.68 3.19 5.14
N TYR A 145 0.99 4.26 5.49
CA TYR A 145 -0.23 4.66 4.81
C TYR A 145 -0.20 6.15 4.47
N PRO A 146 -0.86 6.54 3.37
CA PRO A 146 -0.90 7.92 2.95
C PRO A 146 -1.79 8.73 3.91
N VAL A 147 -1.32 9.90 4.33
CA VAL A 147 -2.17 10.87 5.04
C VAL A 147 -2.83 11.73 3.97
N ILE A 148 -4.12 11.51 3.75
CA ILE A 148 -4.91 12.19 2.73
C ILE A 148 -6.17 12.79 3.33
N ASP A 149 -6.66 13.86 2.71
CA ASP A 149 -7.98 14.42 2.99
C ASP A 149 -8.57 15.05 1.73
N GLU A 150 -9.88 15.25 1.71
CA GLU A 150 -10.62 15.90 0.62
C GLU A 150 -11.30 17.16 1.17
N ILE A 151 -10.94 18.31 0.60
CA ILE A 151 -11.44 19.63 1.05
C ILE A 151 -11.96 20.44 -0.14
N GLU A 152 -12.78 21.46 0.15
CA GLU A 152 -13.22 22.43 -0.85
C GLU A 152 -12.47 23.76 -0.69
N VAL A 153 -11.78 24.21 -1.73
CA VAL A 153 -11.02 25.47 -1.74
C VAL A 153 -11.51 26.40 -2.85
N GLU A 154 -11.43 27.71 -2.65
CA GLU A 154 -11.77 28.67 -3.73
C GLU A 154 -10.81 28.52 -4.93
N LYS A 155 -9.52 28.30 -4.65
CA LYS A 155 -8.48 28.12 -5.66
C LYS A 155 -7.45 27.08 -5.18
N PRO A 156 -7.14 26.06 -6.01
CA PRO A 156 -6.06 25.14 -5.71
C PRO A 156 -4.71 25.86 -5.63
N LEU A 157 -3.90 25.48 -4.65
CA LEU A 157 -2.53 25.92 -4.51
C LEU A 157 -1.63 25.06 -5.40
N ASP A 158 -0.57 25.65 -5.95
CA ASP A 158 0.52 24.83 -6.48
C ASP A 158 1.27 24.12 -5.35
N ASN A 159 2.07 23.11 -5.69
CA ASN A 159 2.75 22.27 -4.69
C ASN A 159 3.61 23.11 -3.73
N LYS A 160 4.29 24.14 -4.21
CA LYS A 160 5.17 24.97 -3.39
C LYS A 160 4.37 25.80 -2.37
N ALA A 161 3.32 26.48 -2.83
CA ALA A 161 2.46 27.28 -1.97
C ALA A 161 1.73 26.41 -0.94
N PHE A 162 1.31 25.20 -1.34
CA PHE A 162 0.70 24.23 -0.44
C PHE A 162 1.68 23.79 0.66
N GLN A 163 2.90 23.41 0.28
CA GLN A 163 3.96 23.02 1.21
C GLN A 163 4.30 24.13 2.21
N GLU A 164 4.52 25.36 1.73
CA GLU A 164 4.80 26.53 2.58
C GLU A 164 3.66 26.81 3.57
N GLN A 165 2.40 26.63 3.14
CA GLN A 165 1.25 26.80 4.02
C GLN A 165 1.19 25.71 5.09
N LEU A 166 1.47 24.46 4.75
CA LEU A 166 1.56 23.35 5.70
C LEU A 166 2.70 23.55 6.70
N ASP A 167 3.87 24.00 6.25
CA ASP A 167 5.01 24.28 7.14
C ASP A 167 4.70 25.41 8.13
N LYS A 168 3.93 26.41 7.70
CA LYS A 168 3.55 27.55 8.53
C LYS A 168 2.46 27.23 9.56
N SER A 169 1.47 26.41 9.18
CA SER A 169 0.25 26.22 9.99
C SER A 169 0.11 24.83 10.61
N GLY A 170 0.81 23.83 10.08
CA GLY A 170 0.56 22.43 10.40
C GLY A 170 -0.71 21.89 9.74
N ILE A 171 -0.81 20.56 9.66
CA ILE A 171 -1.92 19.88 8.96
C ILE A 171 -3.27 20.19 9.63
N SER A 172 -3.37 20.10 10.96
CA SER A 172 -4.63 20.32 11.68
C SER A 172 -5.20 21.73 11.45
N ALA A 173 -4.39 22.76 11.59
CA ALA A 173 -4.84 24.14 11.40
C ALA A 173 -5.11 24.48 9.92
N PHE A 174 -4.46 23.76 8.99
CA PHE A 174 -4.79 23.84 7.57
C PHE A 174 -6.20 23.30 7.31
N LEU A 175 -6.50 22.09 7.79
CA LEU A 175 -7.81 21.45 7.61
C LEU A 175 -8.96 22.25 8.24
N GLU A 176 -8.76 22.79 9.44
CA GLU A 176 -9.76 23.63 10.11
C GLU A 176 -10.12 24.91 9.34
N LYS A 177 -9.17 25.47 8.60
CA LYS A 177 -9.40 26.69 7.78
C LYS A 177 -10.00 26.38 6.41
N SER A 178 -9.95 25.13 5.97
CA SER A 178 -10.43 24.67 4.68
C SER A 178 -11.82 24.01 4.74
N SER A 179 -12.38 23.91 5.94
CA SER A 179 -13.76 23.45 6.21
C SER A 179 -14.74 24.63 6.10
#